data_AF-A0A7S1S0U1-F1
#
_entry.id   AF-A0A7S1S0U1-F1
#
_cell.length_a   1.000
_cell.length_b   1.000
_cell.length_c   1.000
_cell.angle_alpha   90.00
_cell.angle_beta   90.00
_cell.angle_gamma   90.00
#
_symmetry.space_group_name_H-M   'P 1'
#
loop_
_entity.id
_entity.type
_entity.pdbx_description
1 polymer ?
#
loop_
_entity_poly.entity_id
_entity_poly.type
_entity_poly.pdbx_seq_one_letter_code
_entity_poly.pdbx_strand_id
1 'polypeptide(L)'
;MEDGSPAKSCKVESACCIAWCLSKSTKAEITGVRLRALHLEIQAISEIVGAVALESCATHGVLKIDFEHSNMVAVEDSAVRLSQLLCRWGAEQDPACCIQIGVHTGELKTLRLPGLPKDGCFGEAVNVSRALAENAPKDLCIHLLKETKERLSVFEQLPFIICSSAYFMSDPQSYYLDWWAEGPDMDSSFQETLRDHRKTQTRSAVDVKSLERFAEYLQQHNIDTSKFGRGQAKRLEDFYRETVQQKRSYLVEENGTLARKL
;
A
#
# COMPACT_ATOMS: atom_id res chain seq x y z
N MET A 1 -46.88 -11.15 6.37
CA MET A 1 -45.83 -12.18 6.24
C MET A 1 -44.58 -11.58 6.81
N GLU A 2 -44.32 -11.85 8.08
CA GLU A 2 -43.06 -11.49 8.73
C GLU A 2 -42.02 -12.46 8.19
N ASP A 3 -41.10 -11.94 7.37
CA ASP A 3 -39.98 -12.70 6.86
C ASP A 3 -39.04 -12.96 8.04
N GLY A 4 -39.19 -14.14 8.65
CA GLY A 4 -38.42 -14.62 9.80
C GLY A 4 -36.96 -14.93 9.44
N SER A 5 -36.29 -14.03 8.72
CA SER A 5 -34.88 -14.18 8.41
C SER A 5 -34.10 -14.09 9.72
N PRO A 6 -33.33 -15.13 10.10
CA PRO A 6 -32.57 -15.12 11.34
C PRO A 6 -31.64 -13.92 11.36
N ALA A 7 -31.67 -13.15 12.45
CA ALA A 7 -30.77 -12.03 12.65
C ALA A 7 -29.33 -12.53 12.49
N LYS A 8 -28.64 -12.07 11.44
CA LYS A 8 -27.24 -12.44 11.20
C LYS A 8 -26.42 -11.95 12.41
N SER A 9 -25.84 -12.87 13.16
CA SER A 9 -25.06 -12.58 14.36
C SER A 9 -23.79 -11.81 14.01
N CYS A 10 -23.45 -10.80 14.81
CA CYS A 10 -22.17 -10.09 14.73
C CYS A 10 -21.02 -11.06 15.00
N LYS A 11 -20.05 -11.15 14.08
CA LYS A 11 -18.84 -11.96 14.27
C LYS A 11 -17.83 -11.16 15.08
N VAL A 12 -17.24 -11.75 16.11
CA VAL A 12 -16.18 -11.15 16.92
C VAL A 12 -14.93 -12.00 16.80
N GLU A 13 -13.80 -11.39 16.49
CA GLU A 13 -12.50 -12.06 16.38
C GLU A 13 -11.37 -11.15 16.88
N SER A 14 -10.20 -11.72 17.20
CA SER A 14 -8.99 -10.94 17.40
C SER A 14 -8.30 -10.74 16.05
N ALA A 15 -7.91 -9.51 15.73
CA ALA A 15 -7.29 -9.20 14.45
C ALA A 15 -6.17 -8.16 14.61
N CYS A 16 -5.11 -8.30 13.81
CA CYS A 16 -4.07 -7.28 13.65
C CYS A 16 -4.44 -6.37 12.47
N CYS A 17 -4.66 -5.09 12.77
CA CYS A 17 -5.04 -4.08 11.79
C CYS A 17 -3.93 -3.05 11.57
N ILE A 18 -3.83 -2.60 10.33
CA ILE A 18 -2.95 -1.52 9.88
C ILE A 18 -3.84 -0.39 9.39
N ALA A 19 -3.82 0.74 10.08
CA ALA A 19 -4.39 1.96 9.55
C ALA A 19 -3.28 2.79 8.91
N TRP A 20 -3.57 3.39 7.78
CA TRP A 20 -2.69 4.34 7.12
C TRP A 20 -3.44 5.62 6.84
N CYS A 21 -2.74 6.75 6.93
CA CYS A 21 -3.26 8.02 6.44
C CYS A 21 -2.13 8.89 5.88
N LEU A 22 -2.45 9.70 4.88
CA LEU A 22 -1.52 10.72 4.40
C LEU A 22 -1.39 11.85 5.42
N SER A 23 -0.17 12.39 5.55
CA SER A 23 0.07 13.57 6.38
C SER A 23 -0.70 14.79 5.87
N LYS A 24 -0.91 15.79 6.72
CA LYS A 24 -1.68 16.99 6.37
C LYS A 24 -1.08 17.74 5.16
N SER A 25 0.25 17.85 5.10
CA SER A 25 0.96 18.46 3.97
C SER A 25 0.76 17.64 2.69
N THR A 26 0.95 16.33 2.76
CA THR A 26 0.76 15.44 1.59
C THR A 26 -0.68 15.48 1.08
N LYS A 27 -1.68 15.50 1.97
CA LYS A 27 -3.11 15.61 1.57
C LYS A 27 -3.40 16.89 0.78
N ALA A 28 -2.72 18.00 1.08
CA ALA A 28 -2.94 19.27 0.41
C ALA A 28 -2.32 19.32 -1.00
N GLU A 29 -1.27 18.54 -1.25
CA GLU A 29 -0.45 18.64 -2.46
C GLU A 29 -0.56 17.43 -3.40
N ILE A 30 -1.03 16.28 -2.89
CA ILE A 30 -1.03 15.04 -3.67
C ILE A 30 -1.98 15.12 -4.88
N THR A 31 -1.46 14.77 -6.05
CA THR A 31 -2.24 14.71 -7.29
C THR A 31 -3.01 13.40 -7.39
N GLY A 32 -4.10 13.38 -8.18
CA GLY A 32 -4.87 12.15 -8.42
C GLY A 32 -4.06 11.01 -9.06
N VAL A 33 -3.01 11.32 -9.84
CA VAL A 33 -2.11 10.32 -10.42
C VAL A 33 -1.28 9.65 -9.33
N ARG A 34 -0.67 10.43 -8.44
CA ARG A 34 0.13 9.91 -7.32
C ARG A 34 -0.73 9.14 -6.33
N LEU A 35 -1.97 9.59 -6.11
CA LEU A 35 -2.91 8.89 -5.26
C LEU A 35 -3.25 7.50 -5.82
N ARG A 36 -3.53 7.39 -7.13
CA ARG A 36 -3.74 6.07 -7.76
C ARG A 36 -2.52 5.17 -7.64
N ALA A 37 -1.31 5.72 -7.83
CA ALA A 37 -0.08 4.96 -7.66
C ALA A 37 0.09 4.42 -6.24
N LEU A 38 -0.23 5.22 -5.21
CA LEU A 38 -0.26 4.77 -3.82
C LEU A 38 -1.23 3.60 -3.62
N HIS A 39 -2.46 3.71 -4.12
CA HIS A 39 -3.46 2.65 -3.98
C HIS A 39 -3.04 1.35 -4.68
N LEU A 40 -2.39 1.44 -5.84
CA LEU A 40 -1.84 0.28 -6.54
C LEU A 40 -0.70 -0.40 -5.76
N GLU A 41 0.18 0.39 -5.13
CA GLU A 41 1.24 -0.15 -4.28
C GLU A 41 0.66 -0.81 -3.01
N ILE A 42 -0.32 -0.16 -2.35
CA ILE A 42 -1.03 -0.73 -1.20
C ILE A 42 -1.63 -2.08 -1.57
N GLN A 43 -2.32 -2.16 -2.70
CA GLN A 43 -2.90 -3.41 -3.18
C GLN A 43 -1.82 -4.48 -3.40
N ALA A 44 -0.75 -4.15 -4.14
CA ALA A 44 0.31 -5.10 -4.46
C ALA A 44 1.01 -5.65 -3.21
N ILE A 45 1.36 -4.79 -2.25
CA ILE A 45 2.01 -5.24 -1.01
C ILE A 45 1.02 -6.02 -0.13
N SER A 46 -0.26 -5.63 -0.12
CA SER A 46 -1.30 -6.35 0.61
C SER A 46 -1.47 -7.78 0.10
N GLU A 47 -1.46 -7.98 -1.22
CA GLU A 47 -1.54 -9.33 -1.82
C GLU A 47 -0.36 -10.21 -1.40
N ILE A 48 0.85 -9.67 -1.33
CA ILE A 48 2.05 -10.42 -0.93
C ILE A 48 1.99 -10.84 0.55
N VAL A 49 1.45 -9.99 1.42
CA VAL A 49 1.38 -10.24 2.87
C VAL A 49 0.09 -10.97 3.27
N GLY A 50 -0.88 -11.13 2.36
CA GLY A 50 -2.21 -11.65 2.70
C GLY A 50 -3.05 -10.65 3.50
N ALA A 51 -2.91 -9.35 3.25
CA ALA A 51 -3.72 -8.33 3.88
C ALA A 51 -5.03 -8.06 3.10
N VAL A 52 -6.12 -7.85 3.82
CA VAL A 52 -7.45 -7.56 3.27
C VAL A 52 -7.87 -6.14 3.66
N ALA A 53 -8.33 -5.35 2.70
CA ALA A 53 -8.82 -4.01 2.96
C ALA A 53 -10.19 -4.03 3.66
N LEU A 54 -10.22 -3.50 4.89
CA LEU A 54 -11.46 -3.25 5.65
C LEU A 54 -12.08 -1.91 5.27
N GLU A 55 -11.24 -0.90 5.04
CA GLU A 55 -11.65 0.45 4.64
C GLU A 55 -10.71 0.96 3.55
N SER A 56 -11.27 1.60 2.52
CA SER A 56 -10.51 2.18 1.41
C SER A 56 -11.04 3.56 1.08
N CYS A 57 -10.38 4.59 1.61
CA CYS A 57 -10.63 5.98 1.29
C CYS A 57 -9.47 6.54 0.46
N ALA A 58 -9.70 7.69 -0.18
CA ALA A 58 -8.70 8.34 -1.02
C ALA A 58 -7.35 8.53 -0.29
N THR A 59 -7.38 9.07 0.93
CA THR A 59 -6.19 9.53 1.67
C THR A 59 -5.95 8.80 2.99
N HIS A 60 -6.72 7.74 3.25
CA HIS A 60 -6.59 6.88 4.42
C HIS A 60 -7.25 5.52 4.15
N GLY A 61 -6.95 4.54 4.97
CA GLY A 61 -7.60 3.25 4.91
C GLY A 61 -7.18 2.34 6.06
N VAL A 62 -7.84 1.18 6.14
CA VAL A 62 -7.56 0.17 7.15
C VAL A 62 -7.46 -1.18 6.48
N LEU A 63 -6.39 -1.90 6.78
CA LEU A 63 -6.13 -3.27 6.34
C LEU A 63 -6.17 -4.20 7.55
N LYS A 64 -6.67 -5.42 7.37
CA LYS A 64 -6.53 -6.54 8.30
C LYS A 64 -5.48 -7.49 7.74
N ILE A 65 -4.55 -7.95 8.54
CA ILE A 65 -3.69 -9.08 8.16
C ILE A 65 -4.51 -10.37 8.27
N ASP A 66 -4.67 -11.07 7.15
CA ASP A 66 -5.45 -12.30 7.05
C ASP A 66 -4.54 -13.48 6.76
N PHE A 67 -4.14 -14.15 7.83
CA PHE A 67 -3.11 -15.18 7.78
C PHE A 67 -3.76 -16.57 7.90
N GLU A 68 -4.54 -16.95 6.90
CA GLU A 68 -5.17 -18.29 6.87
C GLU A 68 -4.16 -19.40 6.48
N HIS A 69 -2.97 -19.05 5.96
CA HIS A 69 -2.13 -20.00 5.20
C HIS A 69 -0.65 -20.14 5.63
N SER A 70 -0.15 -19.44 6.65
CA SER A 70 1.26 -19.59 7.06
C SER A 70 1.46 -19.52 8.57
N ASN A 71 1.77 -20.65 9.19
CA ASN A 71 1.96 -20.76 10.64
C ASN A 71 3.34 -20.25 11.13
N MET A 72 4.20 -19.73 10.25
CA MET A 72 5.61 -19.50 10.62
C MET A 72 5.92 -18.09 11.14
N VAL A 73 5.05 -17.10 10.89
CA VAL A 73 5.32 -15.68 11.24
C VAL A 73 4.13 -15.11 11.99
N ALA A 74 4.36 -14.37 13.08
CA ALA A 74 3.29 -13.70 13.80
C ALA A 74 2.60 -12.66 12.90
N VAL A 75 1.29 -12.48 13.08
CA VAL A 75 0.52 -11.53 12.27
C VAL A 75 0.98 -10.08 12.48
N GLU A 76 1.46 -9.76 13.69
CA GLU A 76 2.04 -8.47 14.03
C GLU A 76 3.35 -8.22 13.28
N ASP A 77 4.20 -9.23 13.13
CA ASP A 77 5.45 -9.10 12.37
C ASP A 77 5.14 -8.84 10.89
N SER A 78 4.16 -9.55 10.33
CA SER A 78 3.65 -9.33 8.97
C SER A 78 3.09 -7.91 8.81
N ALA A 79 2.37 -7.42 9.82
CA ALA A 79 1.82 -6.07 9.81
C ALA A 79 2.91 -4.99 9.83
N VAL A 80 3.92 -5.15 10.69
CA VAL A 80 5.09 -4.25 10.74
C VAL A 80 5.84 -4.28 9.41
N ARG A 81 6.04 -5.47 8.82
CA ARG A 81 6.71 -5.61 7.52
C ARG A 81 5.97 -4.90 6.40
N LEU A 82 4.66 -5.09 6.27
CA LEU A 82 3.82 -4.37 5.30
C LEU A 82 3.98 -2.85 5.49
N SER A 83 3.92 -2.40 6.75
CA SER A 83 4.03 -0.99 7.10
C SER A 83 5.39 -0.38 6.71
N GLN A 84 6.49 -1.10 6.93
CA GLN A 84 7.82 -0.67 6.51
C GLN A 84 7.91 -0.51 4.98
N LEU A 85 7.33 -1.45 4.23
CA LEU A 85 7.34 -1.42 2.77
C LEU A 85 6.54 -0.22 2.23
N LEU A 86 5.39 0.09 2.83
CA LEU A 86 4.61 1.27 2.49
C LEU A 86 5.36 2.57 2.79
N CYS A 87 5.94 2.69 3.99
CA CYS A 87 6.72 3.88 4.33
C CYS A 87 7.95 4.04 3.43
N ARG A 88 8.65 2.94 3.10
CA ARG A 88 9.79 2.96 2.17
C ARG A 88 9.34 3.42 0.77
N TRP A 89 8.25 2.87 0.24
CA TRP A 89 7.69 3.34 -1.02
C TRP A 89 7.36 4.84 -0.99
N GLY A 90 6.74 5.30 0.10
CA GLY A 90 6.40 6.71 0.29
C GLY A 90 7.63 7.62 0.30
N ALA A 91 8.70 7.18 0.98
CA ALA A 91 9.99 7.87 1.04
C ALA A 91 10.70 7.94 -0.32
N GLU A 92 10.53 6.93 -1.18
CA GLU A 92 11.14 6.85 -2.52
C GLU A 92 10.45 7.74 -3.57
N GLN A 93 9.31 8.35 -3.25
CA GLN A 93 8.60 9.26 -4.17
C GLN A 93 9.28 10.64 -4.25
N ASP A 94 9.10 11.33 -5.38
CA ASP A 94 9.54 12.72 -5.57
C ASP A 94 8.36 13.63 -5.99
N PRO A 95 7.88 14.54 -5.13
CA PRO A 95 8.30 14.72 -3.73
C PRO A 95 7.86 13.52 -2.88
N ALA A 96 8.42 13.33 -1.68
CA ALA A 96 8.05 12.22 -0.80
C ALA A 96 6.53 12.16 -0.56
N CYS A 97 5.97 10.96 -0.51
CA CYS A 97 4.58 10.73 -0.11
C CYS A 97 4.56 10.37 1.37
N CYS A 98 4.34 11.36 2.23
CA CYS A 98 4.38 11.13 3.67
C CYS A 98 3.13 10.38 4.14
N ILE A 99 3.32 9.11 4.46
CA ILE A 99 2.32 8.20 5.03
C ILE A 99 2.59 8.06 6.52
N GLN A 100 1.53 8.07 7.33
CA GLN A 100 1.56 7.77 8.75
C GLN A 100 0.84 6.45 8.96
N ILE A 101 1.44 5.54 9.72
CA ILE A 101 0.93 4.18 9.89
C ILE A 101 0.74 3.88 11.38
N GLY A 102 -0.42 3.32 11.71
CA GLY A 102 -0.74 2.79 13.03
C GLY A 102 -1.02 1.31 12.94
N VAL A 103 -0.40 0.50 13.81
CA VAL A 103 -0.57 -0.95 13.88
C VAL A 103 -1.10 -1.33 15.25
N HIS A 104 -2.16 -2.13 15.29
CA HIS A 104 -2.70 -2.62 16.54
C HIS A 104 -3.38 -3.98 16.40
N THR A 105 -3.17 -4.85 17.38
CA THR A 105 -3.92 -6.09 17.54
C THR A 105 -4.95 -5.94 18.65
N GLY A 106 -6.22 -6.16 18.32
CA GLY A 106 -7.33 -6.03 19.28
C GLY A 106 -8.58 -6.77 18.81
N GLU A 107 -9.72 -6.46 19.43
CA GLU A 107 -11.02 -7.01 19.02
C GLU A 107 -11.52 -6.36 17.71
N LEU A 108 -11.97 -7.20 16.77
CA LEU A 108 -12.62 -6.82 15.52
C LEU A 108 -14.02 -7.44 15.47
N LYS A 109 -15.00 -6.58 15.18
CA LYS A 109 -16.40 -6.94 15.00
C LYS A 109 -16.80 -6.72 13.55
N THR A 110 -17.45 -7.71 12.95
CA THR A 110 -17.95 -7.66 11.57
C THR A 110 -19.46 -7.79 11.56
N LEU A 111 -20.13 -6.87 10.86
CA LEU A 111 -21.57 -6.78 10.78
C LEU A 111 -22.03 -6.49 9.34
N ARG A 112 -22.97 -7.30 8.83
CA ARG A 112 -23.62 -7.03 7.54
C ARG A 112 -24.58 -5.85 7.69
N LEU A 113 -24.27 -4.73 7.02
CA LEU A 113 -25.15 -3.57 6.99
C LEU A 113 -26.16 -3.66 5.82
N PRO A 114 -27.41 -3.21 6.00
CA PRO A 114 -28.40 -3.19 4.91
C PRO A 114 -27.96 -2.32 3.73
N GLY A 115 -28.11 -2.83 2.51
CA GLY A 115 -27.83 -2.09 1.28
C GLY A 115 -26.35 -1.90 0.93
N LEU A 116 -25.41 -2.36 1.78
CA LEU A 116 -23.98 -2.31 1.46
C LEU A 116 -23.50 -3.62 0.82
N PRO A 117 -22.59 -3.55 -0.17
CA PRO A 117 -22.05 -4.74 -0.83
C PRO A 117 -21.07 -5.51 0.08
N LYS A 118 -20.36 -4.81 0.97
CA LYS A 118 -19.37 -5.36 1.91
C LYS A 118 -19.87 -5.26 3.35
N ASP A 119 -19.32 -6.11 4.20
CA ASP A 119 -19.61 -6.08 5.63
C ASP A 119 -18.91 -4.89 6.29
N GLY A 120 -19.59 -4.24 7.24
CA GLY A 120 -18.99 -3.19 8.05
C GLY A 120 -18.12 -3.81 9.14
N CYS A 121 -16.95 -3.21 9.36
CA CYS A 121 -16.00 -3.64 10.38
C CYS A 121 -15.78 -2.52 11.40
N PHE A 122 -15.79 -2.85 12.69
CA PHE A 122 -15.56 -1.91 13.79
C PHE A 122 -14.95 -2.63 14.99
N GLY A 123 -14.42 -1.89 15.97
CA GLY A 123 -13.83 -2.49 17.17
C GLY A 123 -12.54 -1.82 17.58
N GLU A 124 -11.94 -2.34 18.64
CA GLU A 124 -10.68 -1.83 19.19
C GLU A 124 -9.55 -1.87 18.16
N ALA A 125 -9.39 -2.98 17.43
CA ALA A 125 -8.34 -3.15 16.42
C ALA A 125 -8.35 -2.02 15.37
N VAL A 126 -9.54 -1.65 14.88
CA VAL A 126 -9.73 -0.60 13.87
C VAL A 126 -9.57 0.79 14.48
N ASN A 127 -10.17 1.02 15.64
CA ASN A 127 -10.20 2.35 16.25
C ASN A 127 -8.81 2.78 16.76
N VAL A 128 -8.10 1.87 17.45
CA VAL A 128 -6.78 2.15 18.01
C VAL A 128 -5.73 2.28 16.92
N SER A 129 -5.71 1.40 15.91
CA SER A 129 -4.78 1.54 14.77
C SER A 129 -4.99 2.87 14.04
N ARG A 130 -6.25 3.29 13.82
CA ARG A 130 -6.54 4.60 13.22
C ARG A 130 -6.03 5.76 14.09
N ALA A 131 -6.30 5.72 15.38
CA ALA A 131 -5.82 6.74 16.31
C ALA A 131 -4.28 6.81 16.33
N LEU A 132 -3.59 5.66 16.26
CA LEU A 132 -2.13 5.61 16.17
C LEU A 132 -1.61 6.23 14.87
N ALA A 133 -2.25 5.96 13.73
CA ALA A 133 -1.86 6.55 12.44
C ALA A 133 -2.05 8.06 12.43
N GLU A 134 -3.19 8.55 12.89
CA GLU A 134 -3.52 9.98 12.93
C GLU A 134 -2.63 10.78 13.90
N ASN A 135 -2.20 10.13 14.99
CA ASN A 135 -1.33 10.72 16.02
C ASN A 135 0.10 10.19 15.93
N ALA A 136 0.54 9.71 14.76
CA ALA A 136 1.92 9.28 14.58
C ALA A 136 2.88 10.45 14.87
N PRO A 137 3.98 10.21 15.61
CA PRO A 137 4.87 11.28 16.08
C PRO A 137 5.61 12.00 14.95
N LYS A 138 5.73 11.36 13.78
CA LYS A 138 6.31 11.94 12.57
C LYS A 138 5.79 11.24 11.33
N ASP A 139 6.10 11.80 10.17
CA ASP A 139 5.83 11.20 8.87
C ASP A 139 6.73 9.98 8.63
N LEU A 140 6.24 9.02 7.84
CA LEU A 140 6.97 7.82 7.44
C LEU A 140 7.42 6.93 8.61
N CYS A 141 6.65 6.89 9.70
CA CYS A 141 6.91 5.96 10.81
C CYS A 141 5.75 5.00 11.05
N ILE A 142 6.04 3.93 11.77
CA ILE A 142 5.09 2.91 12.19
C ILE A 142 4.85 3.10 13.67
N HIS A 143 3.61 3.36 14.07
CA HIS A 143 3.21 3.64 15.45
C HIS A 143 2.38 2.49 16.01
N LEU A 144 2.70 2.01 17.21
CA LEU A 144 2.02 0.88 17.86
C LEU A 144 2.00 1.02 19.38
N LEU A 145 1.08 0.32 20.03
CA LEU A 145 1.05 0.20 21.49
C LEU A 145 1.93 -0.94 22.00
N LYS A 146 2.27 -0.89 23.29
CA LYS A 146 3.04 -1.90 24.01
C LYS A 146 2.53 -3.32 23.77
N GLU A 147 1.22 -3.53 23.86
CA GLU A 147 0.58 -4.84 23.74
C GLU A 147 0.79 -5.44 22.36
N THR A 148 0.87 -4.60 21.31
CA THR A 148 1.18 -5.04 19.94
C THR A 148 2.68 -5.29 19.77
N LYS A 149 3.54 -4.45 20.39
CA LYS A 149 5.00 -4.63 20.37
C LYS A 149 5.41 -5.95 21.02
N GLU A 150 4.82 -6.29 22.16
CA GLU A 150 5.13 -7.50 22.93
C GLU A 150 4.70 -8.79 22.22
N ARG A 151 3.90 -8.70 21.15
CA ARG A 151 3.51 -9.83 20.30
C ARG A 151 4.41 -10.02 19.08
N LEU A 152 5.32 -9.08 18.81
CA LEU A 152 6.33 -9.26 17.77
C LEU A 152 7.27 -10.40 18.19
N SER A 153 7.51 -11.34 17.28
CA SER A 153 8.39 -12.48 17.51
C SER A 153 9.71 -12.32 16.77
N VAL A 154 9.64 -11.77 15.56
CA VAL A 154 10.77 -11.59 14.66
C VAL A 154 11.39 -10.21 14.85
N PHE A 155 10.53 -9.20 14.91
CA PHE A 155 10.95 -7.80 14.97
C PHE A 155 11.06 -7.30 16.41
N GLU A 156 11.05 -8.18 17.41
CA GLU A 156 11.13 -7.81 18.83
C GLU A 156 12.37 -6.94 19.16
N GLN A 157 13.47 -7.16 18.43
CA GLN A 157 14.77 -6.52 18.63
C GLN A 157 14.95 -5.22 17.82
N LEU A 158 13.95 -4.82 17.04
CA LEU A 158 14.02 -3.56 16.31
C LEU A 158 14.15 -2.36 17.26
N PRO A 159 14.82 -1.27 16.83
CA PRO A 159 15.08 -0.10 17.67
C PRO A 159 13.82 0.78 17.80
N PHE A 160 12.80 0.27 18.49
CA PHE A 160 11.59 1.04 18.79
C PHE A 160 11.89 2.19 19.75
N ILE A 161 11.41 3.38 19.39
CA ILE A 161 11.54 4.57 20.22
C ILE A 161 10.25 4.76 21.01
N ILE A 162 10.38 4.91 22.33
CA ILE A 162 9.25 5.13 23.23
C ILE A 162 8.66 6.52 22.98
N CYS A 163 7.34 6.59 22.86
CA CYS A 163 6.59 7.83 22.75
C CYS A 163 5.58 7.94 23.90
N SER A 164 5.62 9.08 24.61
CA SER A 164 4.60 9.45 25.58
C SER A 164 3.45 10.13 24.83
N SER A 165 2.43 9.36 24.46
CA SER A 165 1.23 9.90 23.84
C SER A 165 0.19 10.24 24.91
N ALA A 166 -0.12 11.53 25.06
CA ALA A 166 -1.18 11.99 25.97
C ALA A 166 -2.59 11.55 25.54
N TYR A 167 -2.73 10.99 24.33
CA TYR A 167 -4.03 10.65 23.74
C TYR A 167 -4.67 9.41 24.37
N PHE A 168 -3.84 8.50 24.92
CA PHE A 168 -4.33 7.28 25.51
C PHE A 168 -4.38 7.43 27.04
N MET A 169 -5.58 7.76 27.54
CA MET A 169 -5.81 8.23 28.92
C MET A 169 -5.50 7.21 30.05
N SER A 170 -5.21 5.95 29.72
CA SER A 170 -4.98 4.86 30.69
C SER A 170 -3.54 4.33 30.69
N ASP A 171 -2.58 5.16 30.26
CA ASP A 171 -1.13 4.91 30.25
C ASP A 171 -0.64 3.70 29.41
N PRO A 172 -1.10 3.50 28.17
CA PRO A 172 -0.40 2.57 27.29
C PRO A 172 0.83 3.28 26.71
N GLN A 173 1.99 2.82 27.17
CA GLN A 173 3.26 3.15 26.55
C GLN A 173 3.19 2.85 25.04
N SER A 174 3.43 3.87 24.22
CA SER A 174 3.43 3.73 22.76
C SER A 174 4.85 3.73 22.22
N TYR A 175 5.03 3.14 21.05
CA TYR A 175 6.33 2.99 20.40
C TYR A 175 6.19 3.35 18.94
N TYR A 176 7.23 3.99 18.40
CA TYR A 176 7.35 4.12 16.96
C TYR A 176 8.63 3.52 16.42
N LEU A 177 8.57 3.14 15.16
CA LEU A 177 9.67 2.56 14.40
C LEU A 177 9.88 3.37 13.13
N ASP A 178 11.14 3.68 12.86
CA ASP A 178 11.54 4.30 11.61
C ASP A 178 11.50 3.33 10.44
N TRP A 179 11.09 3.80 9.27
CA TRP A 179 10.93 2.94 8.08
C TRP A 179 12.24 2.34 7.58
N TRP A 180 13.37 2.97 7.87
CA TRP A 180 14.70 2.47 7.53
C TRP A 180 15.27 1.50 8.56
N ALA A 181 14.57 1.25 9.68
CA ALA A 181 15.04 0.29 10.66
C ALA A 181 15.06 -1.12 10.04
N GLU A 182 16.24 -1.73 9.99
CA GLU A 182 16.43 -3.05 9.43
C GLU A 182 16.28 -4.10 10.52
N GLY A 183 15.44 -5.10 10.26
CA GLY A 183 15.31 -6.28 11.12
C GLY A 183 16.33 -7.35 10.75
N PRO A 184 16.36 -8.47 11.50
CA PRO A 184 17.06 -9.66 11.03
C PRO A 184 16.60 -9.99 9.60
N ASP A 185 17.52 -10.50 8.77
CA ASP A 185 17.29 -10.84 7.36
C ASP A 185 16.18 -11.90 7.24
N MET A 186 14.94 -11.43 7.27
CA MET A 186 13.77 -12.27 7.45
C MET A 186 13.29 -12.96 6.20
N ASP A 187 13.88 -12.66 5.05
CA ASP A 187 13.84 -13.51 3.87
C ASP A 187 14.32 -12.70 2.67
N SER A 188 15.45 -13.12 2.10
CA SER A 188 15.82 -12.78 0.73
C SER A 188 14.68 -13.11 -0.24
N SER A 189 13.90 -14.17 0.04
CA SER A 189 12.75 -14.62 -0.76
C SER A 189 11.61 -13.60 -0.81
N PHE A 190 11.33 -12.91 0.31
CA PHE A 190 10.28 -11.89 0.37
C PHE A 190 10.68 -10.64 -0.42
N GLN A 191 11.95 -10.21 -0.28
CA GLN A 191 12.49 -9.12 -1.08
C GLN A 191 12.53 -9.47 -2.58
N GLU A 192 12.83 -10.72 -2.92
CA GLU A 192 12.85 -11.19 -4.31
C GLU A 192 11.43 -11.21 -4.90
N THR A 193 10.45 -11.70 -4.15
CA THR A 193 9.03 -11.69 -4.54
C THR A 193 8.53 -10.27 -4.80
N LEU A 194 8.89 -9.31 -3.94
CA LEU A 194 8.58 -7.89 -4.12
C LEU A 194 9.27 -7.29 -5.35
N ARG A 195 10.56 -7.62 -5.57
CA ARG A 195 11.30 -7.16 -6.75
C ARG A 195 10.66 -7.68 -8.03
N ASP A 196 10.22 -8.93 -8.04
CA ASP A 196 9.59 -9.54 -9.21
C ASP A 196 8.17 -9.04 -9.44
N HIS A 197 7.39 -8.79 -8.38
CA HIS A 197 6.11 -8.09 -8.50
C HIS A 197 6.27 -6.67 -9.00
N ARG A 198 7.25 -5.89 -8.49
CA ARG A 198 7.55 -4.54 -9.00
C ARG A 198 7.97 -4.57 -10.46
N LYS A 199 8.83 -5.52 -10.88
CA LYS A 199 9.17 -5.72 -12.30
C LYS A 199 7.94 -6.07 -13.14
N THR A 200 6.96 -6.77 -12.58
CA THR A 200 5.75 -7.19 -13.29
C THR A 200 4.69 -6.09 -13.37
N GLN A 201 4.55 -5.25 -12.34
CA GLN A 201 3.70 -4.06 -12.39
C GLN A 201 4.30 -2.95 -13.24
N THR A 202 5.62 -2.75 -13.19
CA THR A 202 6.30 -1.87 -14.16
C THR A 202 6.40 -2.47 -15.54
N ARG A 203 6.11 -3.77 -15.75
CA ARG A 203 6.07 -4.37 -17.10
C ARG A 203 4.90 -3.88 -17.96
N SER A 204 3.89 -3.22 -17.40
CA SER A 204 2.90 -2.46 -18.18
C SER A 204 3.46 -1.12 -18.70
N ALA A 205 4.55 -0.63 -18.10
CA ALA A 205 5.42 0.40 -18.66
C ALA A 205 6.71 -0.28 -19.11
N VAL A 206 6.61 -1.11 -20.15
CA VAL A 206 7.67 -1.94 -20.73
C VAL A 206 9.06 -1.35 -20.48
N ASP A 207 9.96 -2.17 -19.90
CA ASP A 207 11.37 -1.86 -19.66
C ASP A 207 12.12 -1.70 -21.00
N VAL A 208 11.73 -0.66 -21.72
CA VAL A 208 12.26 -0.30 -23.01
C VAL A 208 13.51 0.52 -22.74
N LYS A 209 14.61 -0.16 -22.43
CA LYS A 209 15.89 0.51 -22.19
C LYS A 209 16.56 1.02 -23.47
N SER A 210 16.12 0.53 -24.64
CA SER A 210 16.68 0.91 -25.94
C SER A 210 15.59 1.33 -26.93
N LEU A 211 15.98 2.14 -27.89
CA LEU A 211 15.10 2.61 -28.96
C LEU A 211 14.57 1.44 -29.81
N GLU A 212 15.39 0.42 -30.07
CA GLU A 212 14.96 -0.76 -30.84
C GLU A 212 13.85 -1.51 -30.12
N ARG A 213 14.01 -1.74 -28.81
CA ARG A 213 12.97 -2.36 -27.98
C ARG A 213 11.69 -1.52 -27.96
N PHE A 214 11.79 -0.21 -28.08
CA PHE A 214 10.63 0.68 -28.14
C PHE A 214 9.86 0.49 -29.42
N ALA A 215 10.59 0.41 -30.53
CA ALA A 215 10.02 0.16 -31.84
C ALA A 215 9.30 -1.20 -31.88
N GLU A 216 9.96 -2.25 -31.37
CA GLU A 216 9.38 -3.60 -31.24
C GLU A 216 8.10 -3.58 -30.40
N TYR A 217 8.12 -2.88 -29.26
CA TYR A 217 6.95 -2.74 -28.39
C TYR A 217 5.78 -2.06 -29.11
N LEU A 218 6.01 -0.95 -29.79
CA LEU A 218 4.97 -0.27 -30.57
C LEU A 218 4.41 -1.19 -31.67
N GLN A 219 5.27 -1.93 -32.36
CA GLN A 219 4.86 -2.89 -33.39
C GLN A 219 4.03 -4.05 -32.83
N GLN A 220 4.35 -4.57 -31.64
CA GLN A 220 3.56 -5.61 -30.96
C GLN A 220 2.12 -5.15 -30.68
N HIS A 221 1.92 -3.84 -30.49
CA HIS A 221 0.60 -3.22 -30.34
C HIS A 221 0.04 -2.66 -31.66
N ASN A 222 0.49 -3.18 -32.79
CA ASN A 222 0.04 -2.82 -34.14
C ASN A 222 0.23 -1.33 -34.49
N ILE A 223 1.19 -0.64 -33.86
CA ILE A 223 1.57 0.72 -34.22
C ILE A 223 2.66 0.68 -35.30
N ASP A 224 2.36 1.25 -36.45
CA ASP A 224 3.29 1.33 -37.58
C ASP A 224 4.40 2.37 -37.31
N THR A 225 5.57 1.88 -36.90
CA THR A 225 6.73 2.72 -36.61
C THR A 225 7.31 3.41 -37.84
N SER A 226 7.00 2.95 -39.07
CA SER A 226 7.51 3.55 -40.31
C SER A 226 6.91 4.93 -40.62
N LYS A 227 5.81 5.29 -39.92
CA LYS A 227 5.14 6.59 -40.05
C LYS A 227 5.78 7.69 -39.20
N PHE A 228 6.63 7.34 -38.23
CA PHE A 228 7.33 8.33 -37.41
C PHE A 228 8.34 9.12 -38.25
N GLY A 229 8.45 10.42 -37.97
CA GLY A 229 9.33 11.34 -38.69
C GLY A 229 8.87 11.72 -40.11
N ARG A 230 7.66 11.31 -40.54
CA ARG A 230 7.06 11.71 -41.82
C ARG A 230 6.01 12.80 -41.62
N GLY A 231 6.06 13.85 -42.45
CA GLY A 231 5.11 14.96 -42.40
C GLY A 231 5.19 15.72 -41.07
N GLN A 232 4.07 15.78 -40.34
CA GLN A 232 3.96 16.42 -39.02
C GLN A 232 4.19 15.45 -37.84
N ALA A 233 4.45 14.17 -38.12
CA ALA A 233 4.68 13.18 -37.06
C ALA A 233 6.08 13.36 -36.45
N LYS A 234 6.17 13.31 -35.12
CA LYS A 234 7.45 13.33 -34.39
C LYS A 234 8.33 12.14 -34.81
N ARG A 235 9.65 12.30 -34.67
CA ARG A 235 10.59 11.19 -34.85
C ARG A 235 10.43 10.17 -33.73
N LEU A 236 10.76 8.91 -34.01
CA LEU A 236 10.62 7.83 -33.03
C LEU A 236 11.54 8.05 -31.83
N GLU A 237 12.74 8.60 -32.04
CA GLU A 237 13.70 8.96 -30.98
C GLU A 237 13.13 10.02 -30.04
N ASP A 238 12.45 11.02 -30.57
CA ASP A 238 11.85 12.10 -29.78
C ASP A 238 10.66 11.57 -28.97
N PHE A 239 9.87 10.69 -29.59
CA PHE A 239 8.76 10.02 -28.91
C PHE A 239 9.25 9.08 -27.80
N TYR A 240 10.34 8.34 -28.03
CA TYR A 240 11.00 7.51 -27.03
C TYR A 240 11.52 8.34 -25.85
N ARG A 241 12.23 9.44 -26.15
CA ARG A 241 12.74 10.36 -25.12
C ARG A 241 11.61 10.92 -24.27
N GLU A 242 10.51 11.36 -24.88
CA GLU A 242 9.35 11.89 -24.16
C GLU A 242 8.64 10.82 -23.33
N THR A 243 8.46 9.61 -23.87
CA THR A 243 7.69 8.54 -23.23
C THR A 243 8.48 7.83 -22.14
N VAL A 244 9.69 7.38 -22.47
CA VAL A 244 10.49 6.50 -21.62
C VAL A 244 11.43 7.31 -20.72
N GLN A 245 12.20 8.25 -21.29
CA GLN A 245 13.23 8.96 -20.52
C GLN A 245 12.63 10.09 -19.66
N GLN A 246 11.69 10.85 -20.21
CA GLN A 246 11.09 12.00 -19.54
C GLN A 246 9.78 11.66 -18.82
N LYS A 247 9.21 10.46 -19.05
CA LYS A 247 7.92 10.02 -18.49
C LYS A 247 6.77 11.03 -18.71
N ARG A 248 6.79 11.73 -19.86
CA ARG A 248 5.86 12.82 -20.22
C ARG A 248 4.72 12.39 -21.12
N SER A 249 4.82 11.22 -21.75
CA SER A 249 3.79 10.67 -22.63
C SER A 249 2.98 9.63 -21.86
N TYR A 250 1.69 9.90 -21.65
CA TYR A 250 0.72 9.01 -21.00
C TYR A 250 0.26 7.91 -21.97
N LEU A 251 1.22 7.13 -22.45
CA LEU A 251 0.96 5.88 -23.15
C LEU A 251 0.50 4.86 -22.10
N VAL A 252 -0.78 4.50 -22.14
CA VAL A 252 -1.36 3.52 -21.23
C VAL A 252 -1.89 2.36 -22.06
N GLU A 253 -1.58 1.15 -21.66
CA GLU A 253 -2.18 -0.05 -22.24
C GLU A 253 -3.59 -0.23 -21.67
N GLU A 254 -4.61 -0.14 -22.52
CA GLU A 254 -6.00 -0.40 -22.17
C GLU A 254 -6.54 -1.49 -23.11
N ASN A 255 -6.96 -2.62 -22.54
CA ASN A 255 -7.53 -3.77 -23.27
C ASN A 255 -6.62 -4.31 -24.40
N GLY A 256 -5.30 -4.35 -24.18
CA GLY A 256 -4.31 -4.83 -25.17
C GLY A 256 -3.99 -3.82 -26.28
N THR A 257 -4.58 -2.63 -26.23
CA THR A 257 -4.28 -1.52 -27.15
C THR A 257 -3.60 -0.37 -26.43
N LEU A 258 -2.64 0.26 -27.09
CA LEU A 258 -1.97 1.44 -26.57
C LEU A 258 -2.82 2.69 -26.84
N ALA A 259 -3.31 3.31 -25.76
CA ALA A 259 -4.06 4.55 -25.81
C ALA A 259 -3.23 5.71 -25.25
N ARG A 260 -3.39 6.89 -25.86
CA ARG A 260 -2.85 8.13 -25.33
C ARG A 260 -3.88 8.75 -24.39
N LYS A 261 -3.59 8.81 -23.10
CA LYS A 261 -4.42 9.56 -22.14
C LYS A 261 -4.06 11.05 -22.23
N LEU A 262 -5.03 11.89 -22.57
CA LEU A 262 -4.90 13.34 -22.55
C LEU A 262 -5.19 13.88 -21.15
#